data_AF-A0A924SZP5-F1
#
_entry.id   AF-A0A924SZP5-F1
#
_cell.length_a   1.000
_cell.length_b   1.000
_cell.length_c   1.000
_cell.angle_alpha   90.00
_cell.angle_beta   90.00
_cell.angle_gamma   90.00
#
_symmetry.space_group_name_H-M   'P 1'
#
loop_
_entity.id
_entity.type
_entity.pdbx_description
1 polymer ?
#
loop_
_entity_poly.entity_id
_entity_poly.type
_entity_poly.pdbx_seq_one_letter_code
_entity_poly.pdbx_strand_id
1 'polypeptide(L)'
;MKQTPRSAQDILQSFETRWNSCAASSRENLLRVVVLRELTRTLHSEKSWCLATGFPDEAQQYHEYEMAADKLVNEDDLSGSLSDILKKAEALPDPDPVTGVLASSSRRKFPKELQGILPSEKIERFDRHWEKALVCEAMKLHWEIWLLKANVRIEAAQDCENGLTRELGDRGILLFADSAETNELQEGIWPGQWLLLSEPGFDCRRVPLHSVKGLIVAPNPPQWTLVHRS
;
A
#
# COMPACT_ATOMS: atom_id res chain seq x y z
N MET A 1 29.64 6.87 -14.20
CA MET A 1 29.08 8.02 -13.43
C MET A 1 28.52 7.46 -12.15
N LYS A 2 28.95 7.93 -10.98
CA LYS A 2 28.29 7.56 -9.71
C LYS A 2 26.97 8.31 -9.69
N GLN A 3 25.84 7.60 -9.63
CA GLN A 3 24.56 8.24 -9.36
C GLN A 3 24.65 8.87 -7.97
N THR A 4 24.27 10.14 -7.84
CA THR A 4 24.07 10.81 -6.55
C THR A 4 22.69 10.42 -6.02
N PRO A 5 22.51 10.29 -4.69
CA PRO A 5 21.18 10.14 -4.11
C PRO A 5 20.30 11.29 -4.56
N ARG A 6 19.02 11.01 -4.82
CA ARG A 6 18.00 12.06 -4.91
C ARG A 6 17.96 12.79 -3.57
N SER A 7 17.56 14.07 -3.51
CA SER A 7 17.38 14.69 -2.19
C SER A 7 16.04 14.26 -1.58
N ALA A 8 15.96 14.15 -0.25
CA ALA A 8 14.69 13.90 0.44
C ALA A 8 13.63 14.96 0.11
N GLN A 9 14.07 16.22 -0.05
CA GLN A 9 13.20 17.32 -0.46
C GLN A 9 12.59 17.12 -1.86
N ASP A 10 13.37 16.62 -2.83
CA ASP A 10 12.86 16.33 -4.18
C ASP A 10 11.82 15.21 -4.16
N ILE A 11 12.00 14.22 -3.27
CA ILE A 11 11.02 13.15 -3.07
C ILE A 11 9.74 13.76 -2.50
N LEU A 12 9.82 14.47 -1.38
CA LEU A 12 8.67 15.09 -0.72
C LEU A 12 7.90 16.02 -1.68
N GLN A 13 8.60 16.85 -2.44
CA GLN A 13 7.98 17.75 -3.41
C GLN A 13 7.21 16.99 -4.50
N SER A 14 7.72 15.82 -4.94
CA SER A 14 6.99 15.00 -5.91
C SER A 14 5.72 14.36 -5.35
N PHE A 15 5.67 14.11 -4.04
CA PHE A 15 4.47 13.59 -3.36
C PHE A 15 3.49 14.72 -2.97
N GLU A 16 3.98 15.92 -2.68
CA GLU A 16 3.18 17.12 -2.32
C GLU A 16 2.11 17.44 -3.38
N THR A 17 2.43 17.28 -4.66
CA THR A 17 1.45 17.52 -5.74
C THR A 17 0.27 16.55 -5.68
N ARG A 18 0.55 15.25 -5.46
CA ARG A 18 -0.48 14.21 -5.30
C ARG A 18 -1.23 14.35 -3.98
N TRP A 19 -0.54 14.75 -2.92
CA TRP A 19 -1.14 15.04 -1.63
C TRP A 19 -2.19 16.15 -1.72
N ASN A 20 -1.85 17.24 -2.40
CA ASN A 20 -2.73 18.39 -2.54
C ASN A 20 -3.90 18.12 -3.49
N SER A 21 -3.73 17.26 -4.50
CA SER A 21 -4.86 16.86 -5.36
C SER A 21 -5.92 16.04 -4.63
N CYS A 22 -5.61 15.49 -3.45
CA CYS A 22 -6.57 14.76 -2.61
C CYS A 22 -7.57 15.68 -1.89
N ALA A 23 -7.22 16.95 -1.65
CA ALA A 23 -7.94 17.84 -0.72
C ALA A 23 -9.40 18.13 -1.10
N ALA A 24 -9.74 18.07 -2.39
CA ALA A 24 -11.10 18.30 -2.87
C ALA A 24 -11.94 17.00 -2.97
N SER A 25 -11.38 15.86 -2.59
CA SER A 25 -12.01 14.56 -2.76
C SER A 25 -12.79 14.15 -1.53
N SER A 26 -13.98 13.56 -1.69
CA SER A 26 -14.74 12.96 -0.58
C SER A 26 -14.01 11.79 0.10
N ARG A 27 -12.93 11.31 -0.51
CA ARG A 27 -12.04 10.24 -0.07
C ARG A 27 -10.64 10.75 0.28
N GLU A 28 -10.53 12.04 0.62
CA GLU A 28 -9.27 12.74 0.93
C GLU A 28 -8.36 11.93 1.85
N ASN A 29 -8.85 11.51 3.02
CA ASN A 29 -8.07 10.74 3.99
C ASN A 29 -7.57 9.40 3.43
N LEU A 30 -8.43 8.64 2.75
CA LEU A 30 -8.05 7.36 2.13
C LEU A 30 -6.91 7.57 1.12
N LEU A 31 -7.05 8.54 0.22
CA LEU A 31 -6.03 8.84 -0.78
C LEU A 31 -4.73 9.34 -0.14
N ARG A 32 -4.81 10.14 0.93
CA ARG A 32 -3.64 10.60 1.68
C ARG A 32 -2.90 9.45 2.37
N VAL A 33 -3.61 8.45 2.91
CA VAL A 33 -2.97 7.22 3.42
C VAL A 33 -2.26 6.46 2.29
N VAL A 34 -2.84 6.39 1.08
CA VAL A 34 -2.16 5.79 -0.09
C VAL A 34 -0.86 6.55 -0.42
N VAL A 35 -0.92 7.89 -0.43
CA VAL A 35 0.24 8.74 -0.69
C VAL A 35 1.33 8.53 0.37
N LEU A 36 0.98 8.44 1.66
CA LEU A 36 1.95 8.15 2.72
C LEU A 36 2.58 6.76 2.57
N ARG A 37 1.79 5.72 2.29
CA ARG A 37 2.31 4.36 2.06
C ARG A 37 3.35 4.33 0.94
N GLU A 38 3.05 4.99 -0.18
CA GLU A 38 3.96 5.07 -1.32
C GLU A 38 5.20 5.92 -1.03
N LEU A 39 5.05 6.99 -0.22
CA LEU A 39 6.16 7.80 0.25
C LEU A 39 7.11 6.95 1.11
N THR A 40 6.58 6.23 2.11
CA THR A 40 7.37 5.32 2.97
C THR A 40 8.14 4.29 2.14
N ARG A 41 7.50 3.64 1.15
CA ARG A 41 8.18 2.67 0.26
C ARG A 41 9.31 3.31 -0.55
N THR A 42 9.10 4.54 -1.02
CA THR A 42 10.11 5.30 -1.78
C THR A 42 11.29 5.66 -0.89
N LEU A 43 11.03 6.22 0.30
CA LEU A 43 12.04 6.57 1.30
C LEU A 43 12.83 5.33 1.75
N HIS A 44 12.16 4.20 1.99
CA HIS A 44 12.79 2.95 2.38
C HIS A 44 13.76 2.43 1.31
N SER A 45 13.36 2.53 0.04
CA SER A 45 14.20 2.10 -1.09
C SER A 45 15.45 2.98 -1.23
N GLU A 46 15.29 4.29 -1.14
CA GLU A 46 16.39 5.26 -1.20
C GLU A 46 17.33 5.17 0.02
N LYS A 47 16.78 4.95 1.22
CA LYS A 47 17.55 4.64 2.43
C LYS A 47 18.42 3.41 2.24
N SER A 48 17.83 2.32 1.75
CA SER A 48 18.54 1.06 1.50
C SER A 48 19.67 1.24 0.48
N TRP A 49 19.42 2.00 -0.58
CA TRP A 49 20.43 2.34 -1.58
C TRP A 49 21.57 3.19 -0.99
N CYS A 50 21.25 4.22 -0.19
CA CYS A 50 22.25 5.08 0.46
C CYS A 50 23.15 4.30 1.42
N LEU A 51 22.58 3.40 2.23
CA LEU A 51 23.33 2.51 3.11
C LEU A 51 24.27 1.60 2.31
N ALA A 52 23.79 1.04 1.19
CA ALA A 52 24.61 0.17 0.33
C ALA A 52 25.73 0.91 -0.41
N THR A 53 25.57 2.22 -0.66
CA THR A 53 26.50 3.03 -1.47
C THR A 53 27.38 3.98 -0.66
N GLY A 54 27.20 4.04 0.66
CA GLY A 54 28.08 4.76 1.59
C GLY A 54 27.66 6.22 1.87
N PHE A 55 26.36 6.51 1.87
CA PHE A 55 25.75 7.81 2.18
C PHE A 55 24.93 7.76 3.49
N PRO A 56 25.57 7.65 4.66
CA PRO A 56 24.87 7.43 5.93
C PRO A 56 24.04 8.65 6.38
N ASP A 57 24.48 9.88 6.07
CA ASP A 57 23.78 11.10 6.47
C ASP A 57 22.46 11.26 5.71
N GLU A 58 22.46 10.97 4.40
CA GLU A 58 21.26 10.93 3.57
C GLU A 58 20.33 9.78 4.00
N ALA A 59 20.88 8.60 4.32
CA ALA A 59 20.09 7.48 4.84
C ALA A 59 19.36 7.84 6.14
N GLN A 60 20.02 8.61 7.03
CA GLN A 60 19.41 9.08 8.27
C GLN A 60 18.26 10.05 8.01
N GLN A 61 18.40 10.97 7.06
CA GLN A 61 17.30 11.87 6.68
C GLN A 61 16.09 11.10 6.14
N TYR A 62 16.31 10.08 5.32
CA TYR A 62 15.22 9.24 4.83
C TYR A 62 14.54 8.46 5.96
N HIS A 63 15.31 7.97 6.92
CA HIS A 63 14.76 7.28 8.08
C HIS A 63 13.87 8.20 8.92
N GLU A 64 14.25 9.46 9.12
CA GLU A 64 13.44 10.44 9.88
C GLU A 64 12.08 10.69 9.21
N TYR A 65 12.06 10.87 7.88
CA TYR A 65 10.81 11.04 7.14
C TYR A 65 9.97 9.76 7.08
N GLU A 66 10.60 8.60 6.97
CA GLU A 66 9.92 7.30 7.01
C GLU A 66 9.20 7.11 8.35
N MET A 67 9.89 7.37 9.46
CA MET A 67 9.32 7.32 10.81
C MET A 67 8.18 8.32 11.00
N ALA A 68 8.34 9.56 10.50
CA ALA A 68 7.29 10.56 10.54
C ALA A 68 6.04 10.11 9.75
N ALA A 69 6.21 9.53 8.56
CA ALA A 69 5.11 9.00 7.77
C ALA A 69 4.41 7.82 8.46
N ASP A 70 5.17 6.88 9.02
CA ASP A 70 4.63 5.73 9.75
C ASP A 70 3.82 6.15 10.99
N LYS A 71 4.23 7.22 11.69
CA LYS A 71 3.44 7.75 12.81
C LYS A 71 2.04 8.23 12.40
N LEU A 72 1.90 8.75 11.19
CA LEU A 72 0.65 9.30 10.66
C LEU A 72 -0.33 8.23 10.17
N VAL A 73 0.10 6.97 10.02
CA VAL A 73 -0.73 5.88 9.50
C VAL A 73 -1.96 5.57 10.34
N ASN A 74 -2.00 6.01 11.60
CA ASN A 74 -3.14 5.78 12.51
C ASN A 74 -3.93 7.07 12.82
N GLU A 75 -3.53 8.21 12.25
CA GLU A 75 -4.21 9.49 12.48
C GLU A 75 -5.49 9.60 11.66
N ASP A 76 -6.59 9.98 12.32
CA ASP A 76 -7.91 10.13 11.69
C ASP A 76 -8.00 11.38 10.80
N ASP A 77 -7.23 12.42 11.11
CA ASP A 77 -7.24 13.69 10.40
C ASP A 77 -5.87 13.92 9.76
N LEU A 78 -5.85 13.81 8.43
CA LEU A 78 -4.67 14.10 7.63
C LEU A 78 -4.82 15.45 6.91
N SER A 79 -5.49 16.43 7.51
CA SER A 79 -5.67 17.79 6.95
C SER A 79 -4.42 18.69 7.04
N GLY A 80 -4.11 19.36 5.93
CA GLY A 80 -2.99 20.30 5.80
C GLY A 80 -2.04 19.97 4.64
N SER A 81 -0.93 20.71 4.53
CA SER A 81 0.15 20.37 3.60
C SER A 81 0.92 19.13 4.08
N LEU A 82 1.57 18.41 3.17
CA LEU A 82 2.35 17.22 3.55
C LEU A 82 3.51 17.61 4.48
N SER A 83 4.20 18.72 4.20
CA SER A 83 5.27 19.23 5.07
C SER A 83 4.80 19.53 6.49
N ASP A 84 3.65 20.19 6.65
CA ASP A 84 3.14 20.53 7.98
C ASP A 84 2.71 19.29 8.75
N ILE A 85 2.13 18.29 8.07
CA ILE A 85 1.71 17.05 8.70
C ILE A 85 2.91 16.20 9.12
N LEU A 86 3.95 16.11 8.29
CA LEU A 86 5.19 15.42 8.68
C LEU A 86 5.85 16.07 9.90
N LYS A 87 5.82 17.40 10.01
CA LYS A 87 6.28 18.11 11.23
C LYS A 87 5.41 17.81 12.44
N LYS A 88 4.08 17.75 12.28
CA LYS A 88 3.17 17.36 13.38
C LYS A 88 3.48 15.95 13.89
N ALA A 89 3.98 15.06 13.04
CA ALA A 89 4.36 13.70 13.44
C ALA A 89 5.50 13.65 14.47
N GLU A 90 6.34 14.69 14.56
CA GLU A 90 7.39 14.77 15.58
C GLU A 90 6.83 14.77 17.01
N ALA A 91 5.63 15.31 17.20
CA ALA A 91 4.95 15.35 18.49
C ALA A 91 4.21 14.04 18.84
N LEU A 92 4.11 13.10 17.88
CA LEU A 92 3.49 11.80 18.10
C LEU A 92 4.49 10.83 18.75
N PRO A 93 4.03 9.92 19.62
CA PRO A 93 4.89 8.91 20.23
C PRO A 93 5.59 8.08 19.16
N ASP A 94 6.72 7.45 19.51
CA ASP A 94 7.39 6.54 18.59
C ASP A 94 6.63 5.21 18.47
N PRO A 95 6.63 4.57 17.29
CA PRO A 95 6.18 3.20 17.14
C PRO A 95 6.98 2.27 18.06
N ASP A 96 6.32 1.27 18.64
CA ASP A 96 6.98 0.25 19.45
C ASP A 96 8.06 -0.46 18.62
N PRO A 97 9.30 -0.58 19.12
CA PRO A 97 10.43 -1.05 18.32
C PRO A 97 10.39 -2.56 18.00
N VAL A 98 9.54 -3.33 18.68
CA VAL A 98 9.39 -4.78 18.46
C VAL A 98 8.27 -5.07 17.47
N THR A 99 7.18 -4.33 17.58
CA THR A 99 5.97 -4.55 16.79
C THR A 99 5.82 -3.58 15.63
N GLY A 100 6.58 -2.49 15.60
CA GLY A 100 6.43 -1.39 14.65
C GLY A 100 5.12 -0.61 14.82
N VAL A 101 4.37 -0.85 15.90
CA VAL A 101 3.04 -0.29 16.13
C VAL A 101 3.10 0.79 17.21
N LEU A 102 2.50 1.96 16.96
CA LEU A 102 2.36 3.00 17.97
C LEU A 102 1.68 2.49 19.24
N ALA A 103 2.44 2.46 20.35
CA ALA A 103 1.98 2.11 21.68
C ALA A 103 1.17 3.25 22.32
N SER A 104 0.09 3.69 21.67
CA SER A 104 -1.07 4.34 22.31
C SER A 104 -2.06 4.83 21.25
N SER A 105 -3.30 4.35 21.35
CA SER A 105 -4.46 4.71 20.52
C SER A 105 -4.42 4.26 19.06
N SER A 106 -4.59 2.95 18.81
CA SER A 106 -5.14 2.50 17.53
C SER A 106 -6.55 3.10 17.38
N ARG A 107 -6.66 4.28 16.75
CA ARG A 107 -7.96 4.90 16.43
C ARG A 107 -8.66 4.18 15.29
N ARG A 108 -7.89 3.69 14.31
CA ARG A 108 -8.33 2.80 13.24
C ARG A 108 -8.45 1.35 13.72
N LYS A 109 -9.61 1.01 14.30
CA LYS A 109 -9.94 -0.39 14.64
C LYS A 109 -10.34 -1.15 13.38
N PHE A 110 -9.73 -2.31 13.17
CA PHE A 110 -10.09 -3.16 12.05
C PHE A 110 -11.57 -3.58 12.15
N PRO A 111 -12.37 -3.46 11.08
CA PRO A 111 -13.78 -3.82 11.11
C PRO A 111 -13.98 -5.28 11.50
N LYS A 112 -14.88 -5.53 12.45
CA LYS A 112 -15.12 -6.89 12.98
C LYS A 112 -15.69 -7.81 11.90
N GLU A 113 -16.52 -7.28 11.01
CA GLU A 113 -17.11 -8.02 9.90
C GLU A 113 -16.07 -8.62 8.94
N LEU A 114 -14.85 -8.06 8.90
CA LEU A 114 -13.78 -8.53 8.02
C LEU A 114 -12.87 -9.59 8.65
N GLN A 115 -12.96 -9.84 9.97
CA GLN A 115 -12.07 -10.77 10.67
C GLN A 115 -12.22 -12.24 10.23
N GLY A 116 -13.41 -12.65 9.76
CA GLY A 116 -13.63 -13.99 9.20
C GLY A 116 -13.28 -14.14 7.73
N ILE A 117 -13.03 -13.01 7.07
CA ILE A 117 -12.82 -12.90 5.63
C ILE A 117 -11.32 -12.75 5.33
N LEU A 118 -10.67 -11.92 6.14
CA LEU A 118 -9.25 -11.68 6.13
C LEU A 118 -8.73 -12.17 7.48
N PRO A 119 -8.05 -13.33 7.53
CA PRO A 119 -7.56 -13.89 8.78
C PRO A 119 -6.73 -12.86 9.52
N SER A 120 -6.94 -12.74 10.83
CA SER A 120 -6.23 -11.78 11.68
C SER A 120 -4.71 -11.96 11.54
N GLU A 121 -4.23 -13.19 11.41
CA GLU A 121 -2.80 -13.48 11.23
C GLU A 121 -2.22 -12.88 9.94
N LYS A 122 -3.06 -12.66 8.92
CA LYS A 122 -2.64 -12.03 7.68
C LYS A 122 -2.63 -10.52 7.78
N ILE A 123 -3.53 -9.87 8.52
CA ILE A 123 -3.61 -8.39 8.60
C ILE A 123 -2.79 -7.83 9.76
N GLU A 124 -2.68 -8.58 10.85
CA GLU A 124 -1.97 -8.17 12.07
C GLU A 124 -0.46 -8.37 11.97
N ARG A 125 0.06 -8.80 10.80
CA ARG A 125 1.50 -8.77 10.56
C ARG A 125 2.02 -7.34 10.69
N PHE A 126 3.17 -7.18 11.34
CA PHE A 126 3.80 -5.88 11.57
C PHE A 126 4.02 -5.10 10.27
N ASP A 127 4.29 -5.81 9.16
CA ASP A 127 4.53 -5.25 7.83
C ASP A 127 3.26 -4.85 7.07
N ARG A 128 2.06 -5.01 7.67
CA ARG A 128 0.76 -4.75 7.01
C ARG A 128 -0.11 -3.71 7.70
N HIS A 129 0.49 -2.90 8.57
CA HIS A 129 -0.24 -1.84 9.27
C HIS A 129 -0.80 -0.77 8.32
N TRP A 130 -0.15 -0.51 7.18
CA TRP A 130 -0.66 0.36 6.11
C TRP A 130 -1.93 -0.19 5.48
N GLU A 131 -1.98 -1.49 5.17
CA GLU A 131 -3.14 -2.15 4.57
C GLU A 131 -4.33 -2.11 5.54
N LYS A 132 -4.08 -2.29 6.84
CA LYS A 132 -5.10 -2.12 7.88
C LYS A 132 -5.69 -0.70 7.87
N ALA A 133 -4.84 0.32 7.82
CA ALA A 133 -5.29 1.71 7.79
C ALA A 133 -6.12 2.02 6.54
N LEU A 134 -5.68 1.53 5.37
CA LEU A 134 -6.40 1.68 4.11
C LEU A 134 -7.78 1.01 4.15
N VAL A 135 -7.87 -0.23 4.65
CA VAL A 135 -9.15 -0.92 4.81
C VAL A 135 -10.08 -0.13 5.73
N CYS A 136 -9.58 0.35 6.87
CA CYS A 136 -10.39 1.14 7.81
C CYS A 136 -10.97 2.41 7.15
N GLU A 137 -10.16 3.17 6.40
CA GLU A 137 -10.64 4.37 5.71
C GLU A 137 -11.61 4.05 4.56
N ALA A 138 -11.34 2.99 3.81
CA ALA A 138 -12.18 2.57 2.70
C ALA A 138 -13.56 2.10 3.17
N MET A 139 -13.62 1.43 4.32
CA MET A 139 -14.88 0.99 4.92
C MET A 139 -15.76 2.14 5.41
N LYS A 140 -15.17 3.24 5.90
CA LYS A 140 -15.91 4.48 6.20
C LYS A 140 -16.59 5.06 4.94
N LEU A 141 -16.06 4.74 3.76
CA LEU A 141 -16.52 5.20 2.45
C LEU A 141 -17.35 4.14 1.70
N HIS A 142 -17.69 3.03 2.36
CA HIS A 142 -18.41 1.89 1.79
C HIS A 142 -17.73 1.21 0.59
N TRP A 143 -16.40 1.28 0.51
CA TRP A 143 -15.65 0.60 -0.55
C TRP A 143 -15.77 -0.91 -0.43
N GLU A 144 -15.76 -1.58 -1.58
CA GLU A 144 -15.83 -3.03 -1.68
C GLU A 144 -14.44 -3.65 -1.61
N ILE A 145 -14.36 -4.90 -1.12
CA ILE A 145 -13.11 -5.67 -1.08
C ILE A 145 -13.20 -6.79 -2.09
N TRP A 146 -12.17 -6.91 -2.92
CA TRP A 146 -12.06 -7.96 -3.92
C TRP A 146 -10.77 -8.75 -3.77
N LEU A 147 -10.82 -10.00 -4.25
CA LEU A 147 -9.69 -10.89 -4.37
C LEU A 147 -9.51 -11.26 -5.84
N LEU A 148 -8.29 -11.10 -6.34
CA LEU A 148 -7.85 -11.66 -7.61
C LEU A 148 -6.97 -12.86 -7.34
N LYS A 149 -7.31 -14.03 -7.86
CA LYS A 149 -6.40 -15.18 -7.92
C LYS A 149 -5.90 -15.34 -9.35
N ALA A 150 -4.59 -15.40 -9.55
CA ALA A 150 -4.01 -15.53 -10.89
C ALA A 150 -2.63 -16.18 -10.84
N ASN A 151 -2.27 -16.88 -11.92
CA ASN A 151 -0.91 -17.35 -12.11
C ASN A 151 -0.09 -16.25 -12.80
N VAL A 152 1.11 -16.01 -12.28
CA VAL A 152 2.02 -14.98 -12.79
C VAL A 152 3.41 -15.58 -12.93
N ARG A 153 4.14 -15.19 -13.98
CA ARG A 153 5.55 -15.56 -14.09
C ARG A 153 6.35 -14.87 -12.99
N ILE A 154 7.18 -15.62 -12.25
CA ILE A 154 7.92 -15.10 -11.08
C ILE A 154 8.74 -13.85 -11.47
N GLU A 155 9.41 -13.88 -12.62
CA GLU A 155 10.24 -12.77 -13.11
C GLU A 155 9.44 -11.50 -13.45
N ALA A 156 8.11 -11.62 -13.58
CA ALA A 156 7.21 -10.52 -13.93
C ALA A 156 6.23 -10.18 -12.81
N ALA A 157 6.41 -10.71 -11.59
CA ALA A 157 5.51 -10.46 -10.46
C ALA A 157 5.36 -8.96 -10.15
N GLN A 158 6.48 -8.23 -10.08
CA GLN A 158 6.46 -6.79 -9.82
C GLN A 158 5.80 -6.00 -10.98
N ASP A 159 6.07 -6.40 -12.22
CA ASP A 159 5.44 -5.79 -13.41
C ASP A 159 3.93 -6.02 -13.40
N CYS A 160 3.48 -7.20 -12.95
CA CYS A 160 2.07 -7.53 -12.80
C CYS A 160 1.40 -6.64 -11.74
N GLU A 161 2.00 -6.47 -10.56
CA GLU A 161 1.48 -5.57 -9.51
C GLU A 161 1.36 -4.12 -10.00
N ASN A 162 2.41 -3.64 -10.69
CA ASN A 162 2.42 -2.29 -11.27
C ASN A 162 1.34 -2.14 -12.35
N GLY A 163 1.16 -3.17 -13.19
CA GLY A 163 0.11 -3.23 -14.20
C GLY A 163 -1.28 -3.20 -13.58
N LEU A 164 -1.54 -4.06 -12.59
CA LEU A 164 -2.81 -4.09 -11.86
C LEU A 164 -3.14 -2.73 -11.23
N THR A 165 -2.17 -2.11 -10.55
CA THR A 165 -2.34 -0.79 -9.93
C THR A 165 -2.70 0.27 -10.98
N ARG A 166 -2.05 0.23 -12.15
CA ARG A 166 -2.35 1.14 -13.26
C ARG A 166 -3.76 0.94 -13.80
N GLU A 167 -4.19 -0.30 -14.02
CA GLU A 167 -5.51 -0.62 -14.59
C GLU A 167 -6.66 -0.36 -13.61
N LEU A 168 -6.41 -0.44 -12.30
CA LEU A 168 -7.36 0.00 -11.27
C LEU A 168 -7.52 1.52 -11.25
N GLY A 169 -6.46 2.25 -11.62
CA GLY A 169 -6.43 3.71 -11.65
C GLY A 169 -6.68 4.30 -10.27
N ASP A 170 -7.46 5.38 -10.22
CA ASP A 170 -7.85 6.02 -8.96
C ASP A 170 -9.04 5.30 -8.29
N ARG A 171 -9.70 4.36 -8.96
CA ARG A 171 -10.95 3.72 -8.48
C ARG A 171 -10.72 2.44 -7.68
N GLY A 172 -9.48 1.98 -7.60
CA GLY A 172 -9.11 0.83 -6.80
C GLY A 172 -7.71 0.96 -6.20
N ILE A 173 -7.51 0.28 -5.09
CA ILE A 173 -6.24 0.29 -4.34
C ILE A 173 -5.82 -1.15 -4.14
N LEU A 174 -4.63 -1.49 -4.66
CA LEU A 174 -3.99 -2.77 -4.35
C LEU A 174 -3.46 -2.74 -2.91
N LEU A 175 -3.88 -3.71 -2.09
CA LEU A 175 -3.45 -3.81 -0.69
C LEU A 175 -2.15 -4.61 -0.61
N PHE A 176 -2.23 -5.92 -0.86
CA PHE A 176 -1.08 -6.81 -0.82
C PHE A 176 -1.29 -8.00 -1.75
N ALA A 177 -0.18 -8.69 -2.04
CA ALA A 177 -0.16 -9.96 -2.74
C ALA A 177 0.35 -11.07 -1.81
N ASP A 178 -0.14 -12.29 -2.00
CA ASP A 178 0.26 -13.48 -1.25
C ASP A 178 0.25 -14.69 -2.19
N SER A 179 0.85 -15.80 -1.77
CA SER A 179 0.70 -17.06 -2.49
C SER A 179 -0.72 -17.60 -2.30
N ALA A 180 -1.36 -18.02 -3.38
CA ALA A 180 -2.57 -18.81 -3.34
C ALA A 180 -2.24 -20.26 -2.94
N GLU A 181 -3.10 -20.88 -2.15
CA GLU A 181 -3.01 -22.30 -1.85
C GLU A 181 -3.23 -23.09 -3.15
N THR A 182 -2.22 -23.82 -3.61
CA THR A 182 -2.32 -24.74 -4.76
C THR A 182 -1.52 -26.00 -4.52
N ASN A 183 -2.02 -27.11 -5.04
CA ASN A 183 -1.32 -28.41 -5.06
C ASN A 183 -0.43 -28.57 -6.30
N GLU A 184 -0.57 -27.68 -7.28
CA GLU A 184 0.13 -27.74 -8.56
C GLU A 184 1.14 -26.59 -8.66
N LEU A 185 2.39 -26.87 -8.26
CA LEU A 185 3.50 -25.96 -8.46
C LEU A 185 4.14 -26.22 -9.82
N GLN A 186 4.15 -25.20 -10.68
CA GLN A 186 4.85 -25.22 -11.96
C GLN A 186 6.11 -24.34 -11.85
N GLU A 187 7.22 -24.81 -12.41
CA GLU A 187 8.50 -24.08 -12.36
C GLU A 187 8.36 -22.71 -13.05
N GLY A 188 8.88 -21.66 -12.40
CA GLY A 188 8.80 -20.29 -12.91
C GLY A 188 7.43 -19.61 -12.81
N ILE A 189 6.41 -20.31 -12.30
CA ILE A 189 5.05 -19.79 -12.15
C ILE A 189 4.71 -19.63 -10.67
N TRP A 190 4.30 -18.43 -10.31
CA TRP A 190 3.77 -18.11 -8.99
C TRP A 190 2.24 -18.07 -9.01
N PRO A 191 1.57 -18.94 -8.23
CA PRO A 191 0.14 -18.88 -8.00
C PRO A 191 -0.13 -17.76 -6.99
N GLY A 192 -0.45 -16.57 -7.48
CA GLY A 192 -0.66 -15.39 -6.63
C GLY A 192 -2.13 -15.15 -6.29
N GLN A 193 -2.33 -14.45 -5.17
CA GLN A 193 -3.60 -13.84 -4.81
C GLN A 193 -3.38 -12.39 -4.38
N TRP A 194 -4.18 -11.47 -4.92
CA TRP A 194 -4.10 -10.04 -4.64
C TRP A 194 -5.39 -9.59 -3.99
N LEU A 195 -5.25 -8.95 -2.83
CA LEU A 195 -6.37 -8.29 -2.17
C LEU A 195 -6.40 -6.83 -2.60
N LEU A 196 -7.60 -6.32 -2.91
CA LEU A 196 -7.77 -4.94 -3.31
C LEU A 196 -9.06 -4.34 -2.80
N LEU A 197 -9.07 -3.02 -2.75
CA LEU A 197 -10.22 -2.19 -2.44
C LEU A 197 -10.71 -1.53 -3.72
N SER A 198 -12.02 -1.35 -3.85
CA SER A 198 -12.62 -0.60 -4.95
C SER A 198 -13.73 0.32 -4.49
N GLU A 199 -13.91 1.42 -5.22
CA GLU A 199 -15.08 2.27 -5.03
C GLU A 199 -16.40 1.49 -5.16
N PRO A 200 -17.47 1.93 -4.46
CA PRO A 200 -18.80 1.38 -4.64
C PRO A 200 -19.22 1.39 -6.12
N GLY A 201 -19.66 0.23 -6.62
CA GLY A 201 -20.13 0.09 -8.01
C GLY A 201 -19.03 0.03 -9.08
N PHE A 202 -17.75 0.07 -8.70
CA PHE A 202 -16.66 -0.28 -9.62
C PHE A 202 -16.54 -1.80 -9.75
N ASP A 203 -16.81 -2.33 -10.94
CA ASP A 203 -16.74 -3.77 -11.19
C ASP A 203 -15.31 -4.18 -11.61
N CYS A 204 -14.54 -4.71 -10.65
CA CYS A 204 -13.16 -5.17 -10.89
C CYS A 204 -13.03 -6.25 -11.97
N ARG A 205 -14.11 -6.99 -12.29
CA ARG A 205 -14.10 -7.98 -13.38
C ARG A 205 -13.90 -7.36 -14.76
N ARG A 206 -14.11 -6.05 -14.88
CA ARG A 206 -13.91 -5.28 -16.12
C ARG A 206 -12.48 -4.77 -16.30
N VAL A 207 -11.62 -4.93 -15.29
CA VAL A 207 -10.20 -4.58 -15.38
C VAL A 207 -9.56 -5.41 -16.50
N PRO A 208 -8.92 -4.79 -17.50
CA PRO A 208 -8.43 -5.48 -18.69
C PRO A 208 -7.15 -6.27 -18.40
N LEU A 209 -7.27 -7.43 -17.76
CA LEU A 209 -6.11 -8.23 -17.34
C LEU A 209 -5.18 -8.69 -18.48
N HIS A 210 -5.64 -8.65 -19.73
CA HIS A 210 -4.83 -8.97 -20.90
C HIS A 210 -3.71 -7.96 -21.17
N SER A 211 -3.81 -6.72 -20.66
CA SER A 211 -2.76 -5.71 -20.75
C SER A 211 -1.72 -5.83 -19.61
N VAL A 212 -2.00 -6.64 -18.59
CA VAL A 212 -1.15 -6.79 -17.40
C VAL A 212 -0.01 -7.76 -17.72
N LYS A 213 1.21 -7.24 -17.80
CA LYS A 213 2.41 -8.03 -18.11
C LYS A 213 2.66 -9.08 -17.02
N GLY A 214 3.03 -10.29 -17.45
CA GLY A 214 3.41 -11.39 -16.56
C GLY A 214 2.25 -12.30 -16.13
N LEU A 215 1.01 -11.84 -16.29
CA LEU A 215 -0.18 -12.59 -15.93
C LEU A 215 -0.49 -13.68 -16.97
N ILE A 216 -0.77 -14.90 -16.48
CA ILE A 216 -1.04 -16.08 -17.28
C ILE A 216 -2.56 -16.30 -17.34
N VAL A 217 -3.13 -16.23 -18.54
CA VAL A 217 -4.59 -16.29 -18.75
C VAL A 217 -5.10 -17.70 -19.06
N ALA A 218 -4.23 -18.61 -19.50
CA ALA A 218 -4.59 -19.99 -19.81
C ALA A 218 -3.46 -20.93 -19.35
N PRO A 219 -3.78 -22.16 -18.88
CA PRO A 219 -5.11 -22.79 -18.84
C PRO A 219 -5.99 -22.34 -17.66
N ASN A 220 -5.40 -21.73 -16.63
CA ASN A 220 -6.10 -21.28 -15.44
C ASN A 220 -6.30 -19.76 -15.48
N PRO A 221 -7.46 -19.27 -15.96
CA PRO A 221 -7.69 -17.84 -16.07
C PRO A 221 -7.78 -17.17 -14.70
N PRO A 222 -7.43 -15.88 -14.61
CA PRO A 222 -7.61 -15.11 -13.40
C PRO A 222 -9.06 -15.13 -12.91
N GLN A 223 -9.21 -15.25 -11.59
CA GLN A 223 -10.51 -15.32 -10.93
C GLN A 223 -10.70 -14.14 -10.00
N TRP A 224 -11.75 -13.37 -10.26
CA TRP A 224 -12.20 -12.28 -9.41
C TRP A 224 -13.28 -12.80 -8.45
N THR A 225 -13.10 -12.51 -7.17
CA THR A 225 -14.09 -12.78 -6.13
C THR A 225 -14.39 -11.48 -5.40
N LEU A 226 -15.67 -11.10 -5.33
CA LEU A 226 -16.12 -10.06 -4.41
C LEU A 226 -16.14 -10.67 -3.01
N VAL A 227 -15.29 -10.14 -2.15
CA VAL A 227 -15.02 -10.69 -0.83
C VAL A 227 -15.91 -10.03 0.22
N HIS A 228 -16.11 -8.71 0.11
CA HIS A 228 -16.98 -7.96 1.00
C HIS A 228 -17.62 -6.78 0.27
N ARG A 229 -18.90 -6.53 0.57
CA ARG A 229 -19.65 -5.35 0.15
C ARG A 229 -20.18 -4.65 1.39
N SER A 230 -19.80 -3.39 1.56
CA SER A 230 -20.24 -2.50 2.65
C SER A 230 -21.63 -1.93 2.45
#